data_AF-H0SK87-F1
#
_entry.id   AF-H0SK87-F1
#
_cell.length_a   1.000
_cell.length_b   1.000
_cell.length_c   1.000
_cell.angle_alpha   90.00
_cell.angle_beta   90.00
_cell.angle_gamma   90.00
#
_symmetry.space_group_name_H-M   'P 1'
#
loop_
_entity.id
_entity.type
_entity.pdbx_description
1 polymer ?
#
loop_
_entity_poly.entity_id
_entity_poly.type
_entity_poly.pdbx_seq_one_letter_code
_entity_poly.pdbx_strand_id
1 'polypeptide(L)'
;MVSPELAAQSTMVRALLGRAQATLPSPPLRHVQACAKLYEDFAEYLEHNELELALDTLMELGHLTSPGDGFWRDLERAAEVMGLNNRVVALRESFRTAPLPPEAE
;
A
#
# COMPACT_ATOMS: atom_id res chain seq x y z
N MET A 1 13.10 24.27 -6.78
CA MET A 1 11.73 24.51 -6.27
C MET A 1 10.85 23.39 -6.81
N VAL A 2 10.23 22.59 -5.94
CA VAL A 2 9.27 21.56 -6.36
C VAL A 2 7.99 22.28 -6.81
N SER A 3 7.40 21.87 -7.93
CA SER A 3 6.12 22.40 -8.40
C SER A 3 5.03 22.16 -7.34
N PRO A 4 4.09 23.10 -7.09
CA PRO A 4 2.97 22.88 -6.18
C PRO A 4 2.15 21.64 -6.54
N GLU A 5 2.08 21.29 -7.83
CA GLU A 5 1.41 20.09 -8.31
C GLU A 5 2.11 18.80 -7.86
N LEU A 6 3.45 18.77 -7.91
CA LEU A 6 4.24 17.63 -7.43
C LEU A 6 4.13 17.48 -5.90
N ALA A 7 4.08 18.58 -5.16
CA ALA A 7 3.86 18.57 -3.73
C ALA A 7 2.45 18.04 -3.36
N ALA A 8 1.42 18.43 -4.13
CA ALA A 8 0.06 17.93 -3.96
C ALA A 8 -0.03 16.42 -4.28
N GLN A 9 0.61 15.96 -5.36
CA GLN A 9 0.68 14.54 -5.72
C GLN A 9 1.36 13.70 -4.63
N SER A 10 2.53 14.12 -4.14
CA SER A 10 3.23 13.43 -3.04
C SER A 10 2.36 13.36 -1.79
N THR A 11 1.70 14.48 -1.42
CA THR A 11 0.78 14.51 -0.26
C THR A 11 -0.38 13.52 -0.42
N MET A 12 -0.98 13.46 -1.60
CA MET A 12 -2.05 12.52 -1.91
C MET A 12 -1.59 11.07 -1.82
N VAL A 13 -0.43 10.75 -2.40
CA VAL A 13 0.15 9.40 -2.33
C VAL A 13 0.42 8.99 -0.89
N ARG A 14 1.06 9.85 -0.08
CA ARG A 14 1.32 9.56 1.35
C ARG A 14 0.03 9.29 2.12
N ALA A 15 -1.03 10.06 1.84
CA ALA A 15 -2.34 9.82 2.44
C ALA A 15 -2.94 8.46 2.04
N LEU A 16 -2.84 8.07 0.77
CA LEU A 16 -3.30 6.76 0.28
C LEU A 16 -2.52 5.61 0.93
N LEU A 17 -1.19 5.69 0.98
CA LEU A 17 -0.34 4.67 1.60
C LEU A 17 -0.65 4.54 3.11
N GLY A 18 -0.85 5.66 3.81
CA GLY A 18 -1.21 5.66 5.24
C GLY A 18 -2.58 5.02 5.50
N ARG A 19 -3.57 5.28 4.65
CA ARG A 19 -4.88 4.58 4.75
C ARG A 19 -4.74 3.09 4.51
N ALA A 20 -4.02 2.69 3.45
CA ALA A 20 -3.79 1.28 3.15
C ALA A 20 -3.14 0.58 4.35
N GLN A 21 -2.04 1.13 4.89
CA GLN A 21 -1.38 0.59 6.08
C GLN A 21 -2.34 0.38 7.25
N ALA A 22 -3.24 1.34 7.52
CA ALA A 22 -4.20 1.27 8.62
C ALA A 22 -5.26 0.16 8.47
N THR A 23 -5.44 -0.36 7.24
CA THR A 23 -6.39 -1.46 6.95
C THR A 23 -5.74 -2.84 6.97
N LEU A 24 -4.43 -2.94 7.19
CA LEU A 24 -3.74 -4.22 7.27
C LEU A 24 -4.20 -5.01 8.50
N PRO A 25 -4.54 -6.30 8.35
CA PRO A 25 -4.87 -7.15 9.50
C PRO A 25 -3.60 -7.50 10.29
N SER A 26 -3.79 -8.08 11.47
CA SER A 26 -2.66 -8.60 12.26
C SER A 26 -1.88 -9.67 11.47
N PRO A 27 -0.54 -9.62 11.46
CA PRO A 27 0.27 -10.59 10.74
C PRO A 27 0.03 -12.04 11.20
N PRO A 28 -0.05 -13.02 10.27
CA PRO A 28 -0.01 -14.43 10.63
C PRO A 28 1.27 -14.77 11.38
N LEU A 29 1.22 -15.65 12.40
CA LEU A 29 2.39 -16.00 13.26
C LEU A 29 3.65 -16.37 12.46
N ARG A 30 3.49 -17.11 11.36
CA ARG A 30 4.59 -17.52 10.45
C ARG A 30 5.27 -16.36 9.71
N HIS A 31 4.65 -15.19 9.66
CA HIS A 31 5.12 -13.99 8.95
C HIS A 31 5.41 -12.81 9.88
N VAL A 32 5.23 -12.94 11.20
CA VAL A 32 5.38 -11.81 12.15
C VAL A 32 6.72 -11.08 12.00
N GLN A 33 7.83 -11.80 11.93
CA GLN A 33 9.16 -11.19 11.78
C GLN A 33 9.34 -10.51 10.42
N ALA A 34 8.84 -11.12 9.35
CA ALA A 34 8.90 -10.55 8.01
C ALA A 34 8.07 -9.26 7.92
N CYS A 35 6.83 -9.31 8.42
CA CYS A 35 5.96 -8.13 8.49
C CYS A 35 6.56 -7.03 9.36
N ALA A 36 7.18 -7.36 10.51
CA ALA A 36 7.82 -6.36 11.36
C ALA A 36 8.91 -5.59 10.62
N LYS A 37 9.79 -6.30 9.89
CA LYS A 37 10.82 -5.66 9.07
C LYS A 37 10.20 -4.79 7.97
N LEU A 38 9.18 -5.29 7.27
CA LEU A 38 8.51 -4.51 6.21
C LEU A 38 7.83 -3.25 6.76
N TYR A 39 7.31 -3.26 8.00
CA TYR A 39 6.80 -2.05 8.63
C TYR A 39 7.90 -1.04 8.93
N GLU A 40 9.10 -1.48 9.33
CA GLU A 40 10.27 -0.61 9.52
C GLU A 40 10.71 -0.01 8.18
N ASP A 41 10.90 -0.84 7.15
CA ASP A 41 11.29 -0.41 5.80
C ASP A 41 10.27 0.60 5.23
N PHE A 42 8.96 0.35 5.41
CA PHE A 42 7.90 1.26 4.98
C PHE A 42 7.98 2.64 5.65
N ALA A 43 8.25 2.67 6.95
CA ALA A 43 8.38 3.93 7.69
C ALA A 43 9.61 4.73 7.21
N GLU A 44 10.74 4.07 7.03
CA GLU A 44 11.97 4.67 6.50
C GLU A 44 11.75 5.28 5.11
N TYR A 45 11.14 4.52 4.18
CA TYR A 45 10.83 5.02 2.83
C TYR A 45 9.86 6.22 2.85
N LEU A 46 8.88 6.24 3.75
CA LEU A 46 7.98 7.38 3.91
C LEU A 46 8.66 8.64 4.46
N GLU A 47 9.67 8.48 5.31
CA GLU A 47 10.49 9.57 5.84
C GLU A 47 11.41 10.16 4.77
N HIS A 48 11.95 9.31 3.88
CA HIS A 48 12.81 9.72 2.76
C HIS A 48 12.04 10.13 1.49
N ASN A 49 10.71 10.11 1.51
CA ASN A 49 9.84 10.40 0.36
C ASN A 49 10.10 9.45 -0.83
N GLU A 50 10.50 8.21 -0.55
CA GLU A 50 10.70 7.13 -1.51
C GLU A 50 9.37 6.39 -1.73
N LEU A 51 8.39 7.09 -2.30
CA LEU A 51 7.00 6.65 -2.34
C LEU A 51 6.76 5.38 -3.15
N GLU A 52 7.58 5.13 -4.19
CA GLU A 52 7.51 3.89 -4.97
C GLU A 52 7.95 2.68 -4.13
N LEU A 53 9.02 2.83 -3.34
CA LEU A 53 9.50 1.77 -2.44
C LEU A 53 8.50 1.54 -1.31
N ALA A 54 7.93 2.60 -0.73
CA ALA A 54 6.88 2.48 0.27
C ALA A 54 5.65 1.74 -0.27
N LEU A 55 5.27 1.97 -1.54
CA LEU A 55 4.19 1.24 -2.20
C LEU A 55 4.54 -0.24 -2.40
N ASP A 56 5.74 -0.54 -2.93
CA ASP A 56 6.19 -1.92 -3.16
C ASP A 56 6.24 -2.71 -1.83
N THR A 57 6.68 -2.08 -0.73
CA THR A 57 6.66 -2.66 0.62
C THR A 57 5.24 -2.97 1.11
N LEU A 58 4.28 -2.05 0.89
CA LEU A 58 2.89 -2.32 1.23
C LEU A 58 2.30 -3.45 0.38
N MET A 59 2.64 -3.55 -0.90
CA MET A 59 2.22 -4.69 -1.73
C MET A 59 2.67 -6.02 -1.12
N GLU A 60 3.93 -6.10 -0.68
CA GLU A 60 4.46 -7.29 -0.01
C GLU A 60 3.73 -7.59 1.31
N LEU A 61 3.51 -6.58 2.16
CA LEU A 61 2.71 -6.71 3.37
C LEU A 61 1.30 -7.23 3.08
N GLY A 62 0.66 -6.72 2.03
CA GLY A 62 -0.66 -7.18 1.59
C GLY A 62 -0.65 -8.65 1.19
N HIS A 63 0.38 -9.11 0.47
CA HIS A 63 0.49 -10.52 0.09
C HIS A 63 0.70 -11.44 1.31
N LEU A 64 1.42 -10.99 2.34
CA LEU A 64 1.67 -11.78 3.55
C LEU A 64 0.49 -11.81 4.53
N THR A 65 -0.35 -10.77 4.52
CA THR A 65 -1.41 -10.57 5.52
C THR A 65 -2.82 -10.79 4.97
N SER A 66 -2.98 -10.85 3.64
CA SER A 66 -4.27 -11.05 2.95
C SER A 66 -5.36 -10.05 3.42
N PRO A 67 -5.15 -8.73 3.25
CA PRO A 67 -6.11 -7.70 3.61
C PRO A 67 -7.31 -7.69 2.64
N GLY A 68 -8.37 -6.98 3.03
CA GLY A 68 -9.56 -6.79 2.20
C GLY A 68 -9.33 -5.90 0.96
N ASP A 69 -10.37 -5.78 0.13
CA ASP A 69 -10.32 -5.09 -1.17
C ASP A 69 -9.94 -3.59 -1.08
N GLY A 70 -10.37 -2.90 -0.03
CA GLY A 70 -10.07 -1.49 0.22
C GLY A 70 -8.57 -1.18 0.28
N PHE A 71 -7.77 -2.10 0.83
CA PHE A 71 -6.32 -1.99 0.87
C PHE A 71 -5.72 -1.89 -0.55
N TRP A 72 -6.10 -2.83 -1.42
CA TRP A 72 -5.58 -2.92 -2.78
C TRP A 72 -6.03 -1.76 -3.65
N ARG A 73 -7.26 -1.27 -3.43
CA ARG A 73 -7.79 -0.09 -4.13
C ARG A 73 -7.00 1.18 -3.79
N ASP A 74 -6.58 1.34 -2.54
CA ASP A 74 -5.79 2.50 -2.12
C ASP A 74 -4.38 2.46 -2.73
N LEU A 75 -3.75 1.28 -2.79
CA LEU A 75 -2.48 1.09 -3.48
C LEU A 75 -2.59 1.31 -4.99
N GLU A 76 -3.65 0.79 -5.64
CA GLU A 76 -3.90 1.02 -7.06
C GLU A 76 -3.98 2.52 -7.35
N ARG A 77 -4.74 3.26 -6.54
CA ARG A 77 -4.88 4.70 -6.71
C ARG A 77 -3.56 5.44 -6.49
N ALA A 78 -2.73 5.00 -5.54
CA ALA A 78 -1.42 5.57 -5.31
C ALA A 78 -0.50 5.36 -6.52
N ALA A 79 -0.49 4.14 -7.07
CA ALA A 79 0.26 3.80 -8.28
C ALA A 79 -0.20 4.61 -9.50
N GLU A 80 -1.50 4.84 -9.66
CA GLU A 80 -2.05 5.70 -10.73
C GLU A 80 -1.54 7.15 -10.64
N VAL A 81 -1.56 7.73 -9.43
CA VAL A 81 -1.08 9.11 -9.21
C VAL A 81 0.42 9.25 -9.49
N MET A 82 1.20 8.21 -9.22
CA MET A 82 2.63 8.15 -9.52
C MET A 82 2.96 7.75 -10.97
N GLY A 83 1.96 7.36 -11.78
CA GLY A 83 2.18 6.90 -13.16
C GLY A 83 2.81 5.50 -13.27
N LEU A 84 2.73 4.66 -12.23
CA LEU A 84 3.32 3.32 -12.16
C LEU A 84 2.43 2.27 -12.84
N ASN A 85 2.25 2.39 -14.16
CA ASN A 85 1.28 1.60 -14.93
C ASN A 85 1.46 0.07 -14.78
N ASN A 86 2.69 -0.41 -14.63
CA ASN A 86 2.94 -1.83 -14.43
C ASN A 86 2.46 -2.34 -13.04
N ARG A 87 2.57 -1.51 -12.00
CA ARG A 87 2.06 -1.83 -10.65
C ARG A 87 0.54 -1.81 -10.63
N VAL A 88 -0.10 -0.87 -11.34
CA VAL A 88 -1.57 -0.79 -11.46
C VAL A 88 -2.15 -2.12 -11.97
N VAL A 89 -1.53 -2.75 -12.97
CA VAL A 89 -2.00 -4.05 -13.49
C VAL A 89 -1.93 -5.13 -12.42
N ALA A 90 -0.81 -5.24 -11.70
CA ALA A 90 -0.65 -6.23 -10.63
C ALA A 90 -1.61 -6.00 -9.45
N LEU A 91 -1.85 -4.74 -9.10
CA LEU A 91 -2.75 -4.32 -8.02
C LEU A 91 -4.22 -4.64 -8.34
N ARG A 92 -4.63 -4.48 -9.61
CA ARG A 92 -5.98 -4.88 -10.06
C ARG A 92 -6.22 -6.38 -9.93
N GLU A 93 -5.24 -7.21 -10.24
CA GLU A 93 -5.38 -8.65 -10.03
C GLU A 93 -5.47 -8.98 -8.54
N SER A 94 -4.64 -8.35 -7.72
CA SER A 94 -4.67 -8.51 -6.26
C SER A 94 -6.02 -8.11 -5.66
N PHE A 95 -6.58 -6.98 -6.11
CA PHE A 95 -7.91 -6.50 -5.76
C PHE A 95 -9.00 -7.53 -6.09
N ARG A 96 -8.98 -8.15 -7.28
CA ARG A 96 -9.98 -9.15 -7.69
C ARG A 96 -9.92 -10.42 -6.85
N THR A 97 -8.73 -10.78 -6.37
CA THR A 97 -8.52 -11.98 -5.55
C THR A 97 -8.63 -11.72 -4.05
N ALA A 98 -8.84 -10.47 -3.63
CA ALA A 98 -8.90 -10.10 -2.23
C ALA A 98 -10.12 -10.74 -1.55
N PRO A 99 -9.99 -11.16 -0.27
CA PRO A 99 -11.12 -11.65 0.49
C PRO A 99 -12.20 -10.56 0.57
N LEU A 100 -13.45 -10.95 0.33
CA LEU A 100 -14.59 -10.07 0.53
C LEU A 100 -14.68 -9.69 2.01
N PRO A 101 -15.06 -8.45 2.33
CA PRO A 101 -15.40 -8.11 3.71
C PRO A 101 -16.51 -9.05 4.20
N PRO A 102 -16.49 -9.46 5.48
CA PRO A 102 -17.61 -10.22 6.03
C PRO A 102 -18.89 -9.39 5.84
N GLU A 103 -19.94 -10.03 5.32
CA GLU A 103 -21.27 -9.41 5.25
C GLU A 103 -21.65 -9.01 6.68
N ALA A 104 -21.94 -7.73 6.89
CA ALA A 104 -22.46 -7.27 8.16
C ALA A 104 -23.90 -7.78 8.28
N GLU A 105 -24.11 -8.80 9.12
CA GLU A 105 -25.44 -9.20 9.60
C GLU A 105 -26.14 -8.09 10.38
#